data_AF-A0A326RQ82-F1
#
_entry.id   AF-A0A326RQ82-F1
#
_cell.length_a   1.000
_cell.length_b   1.000
_cell.length_c   1.000
_cell.angle_alpha   90.00
_cell.angle_beta   90.00
_cell.angle_gamma   90.00
#
_symmetry.space_group_name_H-M   'P 1'
#
loop_
_entity.id
_entity.type
_entity.pdbx_description
1 polymer ?
#
loop_
_entity_poly.entity_id
_entity_poly.type
_entity_poly.pdbx_seq_one_letter_code
_entity_poly.pdbx_strand_id
1 'polypeptide(L)'
;MVLEVKDQQPAISEKVRPLVKKALEEYFSETEDQQAGFSVLADHLHLLVKLPQNMSVDQLVHSIRGQISIRLEREKLGKRLDWEDRYHAHSVSLNRLSIIRSLIDRQELKHKEMTLKEELKFFGL
;
A
#
# COMPACT_ATOMS: atom_id res chain seq x y z
N MET A 1 5.55 0.00 4.73
CA MET A 1 5.48 -1.34 4.11
C MET A 1 5.12 -1.22 2.64
N VAL A 2 5.42 -2.24 1.85
CA VAL A 2 5.10 -2.34 0.42
C VAL A 2 4.30 -3.61 0.18
N LEU A 3 3.16 -3.47 -0.49
CA LEU A 3 2.31 -4.59 -0.90
C LEU A 3 2.33 -4.68 -2.43
N GLU A 4 2.67 -5.85 -2.96
CA GLU A 4 2.78 -6.08 -4.41
C GLU A 4 1.60 -6.87 -4.96
N VAL A 5 1.15 -6.48 -6.15
CA VAL A 5 0.30 -7.31 -7.01
C VAL A 5 1.16 -8.45 -7.54
N LYS A 6 0.56 -9.63 -7.62
CA LYS A 6 1.22 -10.85 -8.06
C LYS A 6 1.90 -10.67 -9.43
N ASP A 7 3.12 -11.20 -9.54
CA ASP A 7 3.98 -11.10 -10.73
C ASP A 7 4.25 -9.66 -11.19
N GLN A 8 4.09 -8.67 -10.31
CA GLN A 8 4.18 -7.23 -10.61
C GLN A 8 3.30 -6.82 -11.79
N GLN A 9 2.15 -7.48 -11.97
CA GLN A 9 1.21 -7.13 -13.02
C GLN A 9 0.59 -5.75 -12.74
N PRO A 10 0.45 -4.87 -13.76
CA PRO A 10 -0.17 -3.56 -13.60
C PRO A 10 -1.72 -3.66 -13.50
N ALA A 11 -2.21 -4.43 -12.52
CA ALA A 11 -3.64 -4.73 -12.34
C ALA A 11 -4.42 -3.56 -11.72
N ILE A 12 -3.74 -2.62 -11.07
CA ILE A 12 -4.34 -1.39 -10.50
C ILE A 12 -4.43 -0.33 -11.61
N SER A 13 -5.36 -0.56 -12.54
CA SER A 13 -5.66 0.36 -13.65
C SER A 13 -6.23 1.70 -13.17
N GLU A 14 -6.32 2.68 -14.07
CA GLU A 14 -6.97 3.99 -13.80
C GLU A 14 -8.42 3.87 -13.30
N LYS A 15 -9.12 2.76 -13.61
CA LYS A 15 -10.47 2.49 -13.08
C LYS A 15 -10.45 1.90 -11.66
N VAL A 16 -9.41 1.12 -11.35
CA VAL A 16 -9.27 0.39 -10.08
C VAL A 16 -8.60 1.28 -9.02
N ARG A 17 -7.64 2.12 -9.41
CA ARG A 17 -6.86 2.99 -8.51
C ARG A 17 -7.74 3.85 -7.59
N PRO A 18 -8.80 4.55 -8.07
CA PRO A 18 -9.65 5.35 -7.18
C PRO A 18 -10.36 4.50 -6.12
N LEU A 19 -10.74 3.26 -6.46
CA LEU A 19 -11.38 2.36 -5.51
C LEU A 19 -10.42 1.85 -4.46
N VAL A 20 -9.19 1.52 -4.85
CA VAL A 20 -8.12 1.13 -3.92
C VAL A 20 -7.81 2.30 -2.98
N LYS A 21 -7.65 3.53 -3.51
CA LYS A 21 -7.44 4.74 -2.69
C LYS A 21 -8.58 4.92 -1.68
N LYS A 22 -9.83 4.85 -2.12
CA LYS A 22 -11.01 4.95 -1.24
C LYS A 22 -11.08 3.81 -0.21
N ALA A 23 -10.59 2.61 -0.53
CA ALA A 23 -10.56 1.50 0.43
C ALA A 23 -9.54 1.76 1.55
N LEU A 24 -8.38 2.30 1.18
CA LEU A 24 -7.34 2.71 2.12
C LEU A 24 -7.79 3.90 2.97
N GLU A 25 -8.43 4.92 2.37
CA GLU A 25 -9.00 6.07 3.09
C GLU A 25 -10.00 5.63 4.16
N GLU A 26 -10.95 4.75 3.80
CA GLU A 26 -11.90 4.21 4.77
C GLU A 26 -11.19 3.42 5.87
N TYR A 27 -10.25 2.53 5.51
CA TYR A 27 -9.46 1.77 6.48
C TYR A 27 -8.71 2.68 7.46
N PHE A 28 -8.05 3.72 6.98
CA PHE A 28 -7.30 4.64 7.84
C PHE A 28 -8.20 5.60 8.61
N SER A 29 -9.38 5.95 8.11
CA SER A 29 -10.34 6.80 8.84
C SER A 29 -10.90 6.12 10.09
N GLU A 30 -10.96 4.79 10.09
CA GLU A 30 -11.34 3.98 11.25
C GLU A 30 -10.20 3.87 12.27
N THR A 31 -8.97 4.24 11.89
CA THR A 31 -7.82 4.28 12.79
C THR A 31 -7.65 5.67 13.39
N GLU A 32 -7.40 5.77 14.70
CA GLU A 32 -7.11 7.05 15.38
C GLU A 32 -5.76 7.68 14.94
N ASP A 33 -5.05 7.07 13.98
CA ASP A 33 -3.70 7.46 13.60
C ASP A 33 -3.68 8.50 12.48
N GLN A 34 -3.47 9.76 12.87
CA GLN A 34 -3.30 10.89 11.94
C GLN A 34 -1.97 10.83 11.16
N GLN A 35 -1.08 9.88 11.44
CA GLN A 35 0.23 9.74 10.80
C GLN A 35 0.25 8.71 9.66
N ALA A 36 -0.90 8.09 9.37
CA ALA A 36 -1.04 7.19 8.25
C ALA A 36 -0.83 7.91 6.90
N GLY A 37 -0.31 7.18 5.92
CA GLY A 37 -0.11 7.67 4.56
C GLY A 37 0.02 6.53 3.58
N PHE A 38 -0.38 6.75 2.33
CA PHE A 38 -0.30 5.71 1.31
C PHE A 38 -0.04 6.29 -0.08
N SER A 39 0.49 5.44 -0.96
CA SER A 39 0.56 5.67 -2.39
C SER A 39 0.18 4.41 -3.15
N VAL A 40 -0.54 4.59 -4.25
CA VAL A 40 -1.14 3.50 -5.04
C VAL A 40 -0.59 3.57 -6.45
N LEU A 41 0.26 2.61 -6.80
CA LEU A 41 0.88 2.48 -8.11
C LEU A 41 0.13 1.42 -8.93
N ALA A 42 0.58 1.15 -10.16
CA ALA A 42 -0.10 0.22 -11.06
C ALA A 42 -0.03 -1.25 -10.61
N ASP A 43 1.05 -1.60 -9.91
CA ASP A 43 1.44 -2.97 -9.55
C ASP A 43 1.78 -3.13 -8.06
N HIS A 44 1.81 -2.05 -7.27
CA HIS A 44 2.10 -2.12 -5.83
C HIS A 44 1.57 -0.92 -5.05
N LEU A 45 1.64 -1.01 -3.72
CA LEU A 45 1.24 0.02 -2.76
C LEU A 45 2.38 0.32 -1.80
N HIS A 46 2.61 1.61 -1.49
CA HIS A 46 3.42 2.02 -0.33
C HIS A 46 2.50 2.46 0.79
N LEU A 47 2.76 2.00 2.01
CA LEU A 47 1.95 2.31 3.20
C LEU A 47 2.85 2.75 4.37
N LEU A 48 2.52 3.88 4.99
CA LEU A 48 2.94 4.29 6.32
C LEU A 48 1.75 4.12 7.25
N VAL A 49 1.92 3.30 8.27
CA VAL A 49 0.84 2.91 9.18
C VAL A 49 1.43 2.59 10.55
N LYS A 50 0.76 3.03 11.61
CA LYS A 50 1.04 2.55 12.97
C LYS A 50 0.44 1.16 13.16
N LEU A 51 1.29 0.20 13.49
CA LEU A 51 0.86 -1.16 13.83
C LEU A 51 0.09 -1.13 15.17
N PRO A 52 -1.17 -1.61 15.23
CA PRO A 52 -1.88 -1.79 16.50
C PRO A 52 -1.16 -2.76 17.43
N GLN A 53 -1.16 -2.51 18.74
CA GLN A 53 -0.41 -3.32 19.71
C GLN A 53 -0.87 -4.79 19.77
N ASN A 54 -2.12 -5.05 19.41
CA ASN A 54 -2.75 -6.37 19.44
C ASN A 54 -2.79 -7.05 18.06
N MET A 55 -2.01 -6.56 17.09
CA MET A 55 -2.01 -7.05 15.71
C MET A 55 -0.59 -7.29 15.21
N SER A 56 -0.37 -8.44 14.57
CA SER A 56 0.85 -8.72 13.81
C SER A 56 0.86 -8.00 12.46
N VAL A 57 2.04 -7.86 11.86
CA VAL A 57 2.15 -7.26 10.52
C VAL A 57 1.37 -8.07 9.48
N ASP A 58 1.41 -9.41 9.55
CA ASP A 58 0.64 -10.29 8.66
C ASP A 58 -0.87 -10.05 8.74
N GLN A 59 -1.40 -9.90 9.97
CA GLN A 59 -2.81 -9.60 10.20
C GLN A 59 -3.19 -8.23 9.63
N LEU A 60 -2.32 -7.23 9.78
CA LEU A 60 -2.52 -5.90 9.22
C LEU A 60 -2.58 -5.96 7.68
N VAL A 61 -1.65 -6.67 7.05
CA VAL A 61 -1.62 -6.86 5.60
C VAL A 61 -2.87 -7.58 5.11
N HIS A 62 -3.28 -8.66 5.78
CA HIS A 62 -4.53 -9.37 5.47
C HIS A 62 -5.75 -8.45 5.58
N SER A 63 -5.83 -7.65 6.64
CA SER A 63 -6.94 -6.72 6.85
C SER A 63 -7.04 -5.70 5.71
N ILE A 64 -5.91 -5.11 5.29
CA ILE A 64 -5.86 -4.10 4.23
C ILE A 64 -6.26 -4.71 2.88
N ARG A 65 -5.67 -5.86 2.52
CA ARG A 65 -6.00 -6.59 1.27
C ARG A 65 -7.47 -7.01 1.23
N GLY A 66 -8.02 -7.42 2.37
CA GLY A 66 -9.44 -7.74 2.53
C GLY A 66 -10.35 -6.55 2.26
N GLN A 67 -10.05 -5.39 2.83
CA GLN A 67 -10.84 -4.17 2.61
C GLN A 67 -10.82 -3.72 1.15
N ILE A 68 -9.65 -3.79 0.50
CA ILE A 68 -9.55 -3.52 -0.94
C ILE A 68 -10.43 -4.50 -1.74
N SER A 69 -10.35 -5.80 -1.43
CA SER A 69 -11.13 -6.82 -2.12
C SER A 69 -12.65 -6.59 -1.98
N ILE A 70 -13.11 -6.29 -0.75
CA ILE A 70 -14.51 -5.96 -0.47
C ILE A 70 -14.97 -4.75 -1.29
N ARG A 71 -14.13 -3.69 -1.38
CA ARG A 71 -14.47 -2.51 -2.18
C ARG A 71 -14.62 -2.85 -3.66
N LEU A 72 -13.65 -3.56 -4.23
CA LEU A 72 -13.66 -3.89 -5.66
C LEU A 72 -14.84 -4.79 -6.03
N GLU A 73 -15.23 -5.70 -5.12
CA GLU A 73 -16.40 -6.56 -5.28
C GLU A 73 -17.71 -5.77 -5.25
N ARG A 74 -17.85 -4.82 -4.31
CA ARG A 74 -19.04 -3.95 -4.20
C ARG A 74 -19.29 -3.11 -5.47
N GLU A 75 -18.22 -2.62 -6.09
CA GLU A 75 -18.29 -1.77 -7.29
C GLU A 75 -18.41 -2.59 -8.60
N LYS A 76 -18.55 -3.92 -8.50
CA LYS A 76 -18.69 -4.84 -9.63
C LYS A 76 -17.60 -4.71 -10.71
N LEU A 77 -16.41 -4.24 -10.36
CA LEU A 77 -15.30 -4.13 -11.33
C LEU A 77 -14.61 -5.47 -11.63
N GLY A 78 -15.15 -6.59 -11.15
CA GLY A 78 -14.98 -7.94 -11.71
C GLY A 78 -13.57 -8.55 -11.65
N LYS A 79 -12.54 -7.80 -11.28
CA LYS A 79 -11.17 -8.30 -11.16
C LYS A 79 -10.71 -8.17 -9.71
N ARG A 80 -10.61 -9.32 -9.05
CA ARG A 80 -9.88 -9.42 -7.78
C ARG A 80 -8.41 -9.11 -8.05
N LEU A 81 -7.79 -8.38 -7.15
CA LEU A 81 -6.34 -8.20 -7.16
C LEU A 81 -5.73 -9.45 -6.53
N ASP A 82 -4.92 -10.15 -7.31
CA ASP A 82 -4.05 -11.19 -6.77
C ASP A 82 -2.81 -10.50 -6.21
N TRP A 83 -2.50 -10.77 -4.93
CA TRP A 83 -1.36 -10.19 -4.24
C TRP A 83 -0.21 -11.18 -4.17
N GLU A 84 1.02 -10.69 -4.07
CA GLU A 84 2.15 -11.50 -3.65
C GLU A 84 1.94 -12.04 -2.23
N ASP A 85 2.36 -13.28 -1.97
CA ASP A 85 2.28 -13.87 -0.62
C ASP A 85 3.15 -13.07 0.36
N ARG A 86 4.29 -12.57 -0.12
CA ARG A 86 5.23 -11.77 0.65
C ARG A 86 4.90 -10.28 0.59
N TYR A 87 5.43 -9.56 1.56
CA TYR A 87 5.43 -8.11 1.63
C TYR A 87 6.75 -7.60 2.21
N HIS A 88 7.05 -6.33 1.97
CA HIS A 88 8.23 -5.68 2.55
C HIS A 88 7.80 -4.73 3.68
N ALA A 89 8.27 -4.94 4.91
CA ALA A 89 7.93 -4.11 6.06
C ALA A 89 9.16 -3.70 6.86
N HIS A 90 9.23 -2.42 7.19
CA HIS A 90 10.31 -1.82 7.98
C HIS A 90 9.71 -0.86 9.00
N SER A 91 10.26 -0.87 10.21
CA SER A 91 9.94 0.12 11.23
C SER A 91 10.58 1.46 10.91
N VAL A 92 9.87 2.54 11.20
CA VAL A 92 10.37 3.91 11.04
C VAL A 92 10.31 4.65 12.36
N SER A 93 11.35 5.43 12.66
CA SER A 93 11.40 6.27 13.86
C SER A 93 10.44 7.45 13.76
N LEU A 94 9.83 7.85 14.88
CA LEU A 94 8.87 8.96 14.94
C LEU A 94 9.43 10.28 14.36
N ASN A 95 10.71 10.56 14.59
CA ASN A 95 11.38 11.77 14.07
C ASN A 95 11.54 11.78 12.54
N ARG A 96 11.33 10.65 11.85
CA ARG A 96 11.41 10.55 10.39
C ARG A 96 10.05 10.55 9.71
N LEU A 97 8.94 10.58 10.44
CA LEU A 97 7.60 10.41 9.89
C LEU A 97 7.27 11.45 8.82
N SER A 98 7.59 12.73 9.05
CA SER A 98 7.35 13.80 8.07
C SER A 98 8.10 13.54 6.75
N ILE A 99 9.35 13.07 6.85
CA ILE A 99 10.18 12.73 5.69
C ILE A 99 9.60 11.51 4.97
N ILE A 100 9.27 10.44 5.69
CA ILE A 100 8.72 9.22 5.10
C ILE A 100 7.38 9.49 4.42
N ARG A 101 6.50 10.30 5.03
CA ARG A 101 5.24 10.72 4.42
C ARG A 101 5.48 11.47 3.11
N SER A 102 6.39 12.45 3.10
CA SER A 102 6.76 13.17 1.87
C SER A 102 7.37 12.24 0.81
N LEU A 103 8.05 11.15 1.19
CA LEU A 103 8.57 10.18 0.22
C LEU A 103 7.43 9.35 -0.39
N ILE A 104 6.47 8.90 0.43
CA ILE A 104 5.30 8.17 -0.01
C ILE A 104 4.45 9.00 -0.98
N ASP A 105 4.20 10.27 -0.64
CA ASP A 105 3.40 11.19 -1.47
C ASP A 105 4.03 11.40 -2.87
N ARG A 106 5.35 11.19 -3.00
CA ARG A 106 6.10 11.36 -4.25
C ARG A 106 6.30 10.06 -5.03
N GLN A 107 5.79 8.92 -4.57
CA GLN A 107 6.02 7.63 -5.24
C GLN A 107 5.48 7.59 -6.67
N GLU A 108 4.34 8.23 -6.95
CA GLU A 108 3.81 8.33 -8.32
C GLU A 108 4.78 9.05 -9.28
N LEU A 109 5.59 10.00 -8.79
CA LEU A 109 6.62 10.67 -9.59
C LEU A 109 7.88 9.81 -9.71
N LYS A 110 8.32 9.21 -8.60
CA LYS A 110 9.52 8.36 -8.55
C LYS A 110 9.43 7.18 -9.52
N HIS A 111 8.27 6.53 -9.57
CA HIS A 111 8.05 5.36 -10.44
C HIS A 111 7.83 5.69 -11.92
N LYS A 112 7.99 6.96 -12.33
CA LYS A 112 8.18 7.32 -13.74
C LYS A 112 9.58 6.98 -14.25
N GLU A 113 10.56 6.91 -13.36
CA GLU A 113 11.98 6.79 -13.70
C GLU A 113 12.64 5.57 -13.05
N MET A 114 11.95 4.89 -12.12
CA MET A 114 12.53 3.81 -11.34
C MET A 114 11.50 2.70 -11.06
N THR A 115 11.90 1.46 -11.30
CA THR A 115 11.06 0.28 -11.03
C THR A 115 11.03 -0.06 -9.54
N LEU A 116 10.01 -0.79 -9.09
CA LEU A 116 9.96 -1.28 -7.71
C LEU A 116 11.18 -2.18 -7.39
N LYS A 117 11.59 -3.03 -8.34
CA LYS A 117 12.77 -3.89 -8.16
C LYS A 117 14.05 -3.10 -7.90
N GLU A 118 14.26 -1.98 -8.60
CA GLU A 118 15.39 -1.09 -8.37
C GLU A 118 15.30 -0.41 -7.00
N GLU A 119 14.09 0.00 -6.59
CA GLU A 119 13.85 0.57 -5.27
C GLU A 119 14.20 -0.40 -4.14
N LEU A 120 13.69 -1.63 -4.22
CA LEU A 120 13.92 -2.66 -3.21
C LEU A 120 15.42 -2.97 -3.11
N LYS A 121 16.10 -3.10 -4.25
CA LYS A 121 17.56 -3.27 -4.29
C LYS A 121 18.30 -2.12 -3.62
N PHE A 122 17.88 -0.87 -3.84
CA PHE A 122 18.47 0.30 -3.17
C PHE A 122 18.30 0.26 -1.65
N PHE A 123 17.20 -0.31 -1.16
CA PHE A 123 16.96 -0.55 0.27
C PHE A 123 17.62 -1.83 0.82
N GLY A 124 18.34 -2.58 -0.01
CA GLY A 124 18.99 -3.83 0.39
C GLY A 124 18.01 -5.00 0.58
N LEU A 125 16.88 -4.96 -0.13
CA LEU A 125 15.81 -5.95 -0.12
C LEU A 125 15.82 -6.84 -1.37
#